data_AF-A0A0V0TVD6-F1
#
_entry.id   AF-A0A0V0TVD6-F1
#
_cell.length_a   1.000
_cell.length_b   1.000
_cell.length_c   1.000
_cell.angle_alpha   90.00
_cell.angle_beta   90.00
_cell.angle_gamma   90.00
#
_symmetry.space_group_name_H-M   'P 1'
#
loop_
_entity.id
_entity.type
_entity.pdbx_description
1 polymer ?
#
loop_
_entity_poly.entity_id
_entity_poly.type
_entity_poly.pdbx_seq_one_letter_code
_entity_poly.pdbx_strand_id
1 'polypeptide(L)'
;MVTKLFTHKMTILSANNCRDLHYGHTPLNALVSGTDQETALCGVIIVHRFKQKIPHLDLERRTSSWSCSMNWSMICVMSDCWFIISPYLSQLFQVNIAMALPYGRKGKILTAPGNDWVNVPADLHNPVGHSFAVALADVIGNKPGIQFFAYSNNAPGIRGVKNNSNSKGILILHTNSGTDSAPWFVHIVPGFPKPKTAWAFPESEYAKGHLLICFTLAKSAVDVLANGLLLVSPFVYYNDISQLKVNSIPALKKLFGEGSNTFPPFSTTQEIATKLAGSSMPVQIFSKSQRSKYEIYIKLISKRFKQNIRVWSATDKQLKSSCKIPGQNILIVKSPILIGDHLSTSERDSTNWLVTENGDVFCQVDLPYAKFQKCKSAMAVCIKNVNDFAHFSKIASQVATCT
;
A
#
# COMPACT_ATOMS: atom_id res chain seq x y z
N MET A 1 -58.94 11.83 2.45
CA MET A 1 -58.91 10.66 1.52
C MET A 1 -57.95 11.00 0.39
N VAL A 2 -57.25 10.00 -0.19
CA VAL A 2 -56.34 10.13 -1.35
C VAL A 2 -55.13 11.09 -1.22
N THR A 3 -53.97 10.50 -0.93
CA THR A 3 -52.64 11.05 -1.30
C THR A 3 -52.17 10.33 -2.58
N LYS A 4 -51.82 11.04 -3.66
CA LYS A 4 -51.12 10.55 -4.88
C LYS A 4 -50.46 11.76 -5.61
N LEU A 5 -49.16 11.74 -5.97
CA LEU A 5 -48.51 11.12 -7.16
C LEU A 5 -48.95 11.77 -8.49
N PHE A 6 -48.09 12.02 -9.49
CA PHE A 6 -46.64 11.72 -9.66
C PHE A 6 -45.78 13.03 -9.49
N THR A 7 -44.70 13.44 -10.19
CA THR A 7 -43.95 12.99 -11.39
C THR A 7 -42.52 13.58 -11.39
N HIS A 8 -41.59 13.04 -12.21
CA HIS A 8 -40.27 13.63 -12.51
C HIS A 8 -40.29 14.46 -13.81
N LYS A 9 -39.40 15.47 -13.90
CA LYS A 9 -38.73 15.88 -15.13
C LYS A 9 -37.34 16.44 -14.80
N MET A 10 -36.29 15.73 -15.23
CA MET A 10 -34.90 16.19 -15.14
C MET A 10 -34.49 16.75 -16.51
N THR A 11 -34.56 18.07 -16.67
CA THR A 11 -34.18 18.72 -17.93
C THR A 11 -32.68 18.99 -17.94
N ILE A 12 -31.95 18.30 -18.80
CA ILE A 12 -30.55 18.63 -19.12
C ILE A 12 -30.56 19.90 -19.96
N LEU A 13 -29.94 20.98 -19.46
CA LEU A 13 -29.73 22.21 -20.23
C LEU A 13 -28.29 22.25 -20.75
N SER A 14 -28.17 22.44 -22.07
CA SER A 14 -26.89 22.60 -22.75
C SER A 14 -26.26 23.96 -22.42
N ALA A 15 -24.94 24.05 -22.52
CA ALA A 15 -24.22 25.31 -22.39
C ALA A 15 -24.51 26.24 -23.58
N ASN A 16 -25.23 27.33 -23.34
CA ASN A 16 -25.24 28.55 -24.17
C ASN A 16 -26.01 29.67 -23.45
N ASN A 17 -25.30 30.51 -22.69
CA ASN A 17 -25.58 31.95 -22.46
C ASN A 17 -24.70 32.51 -21.33
N CYS A 18 -23.52 33.01 -21.68
CA CYS A 18 -22.80 34.01 -20.89
C CYS A 18 -22.49 35.18 -21.83
N ARG A 19 -23.48 36.07 -21.99
CA ARG A 19 -23.26 37.43 -22.49
C ARG A 19 -23.23 38.40 -21.30
N ASP A 20 -22.72 39.59 -21.57
CA ASP A 20 -22.87 40.80 -20.77
C ASP A 20 -22.21 40.80 -19.39
N LEU A 21 -20.89 41.03 -19.39
CA LEU A 21 -20.24 41.97 -18.46
C LEU A 21 -18.97 42.55 -19.10
N HIS A 22 -19.08 43.77 -19.63
CA HIS A 22 -17.99 44.52 -20.26
C HIS A 22 -17.33 45.48 -19.26
N TYR A 23 -16.02 45.30 -18.99
CA TYR A 23 -15.00 46.31 -18.58
C TYR A 23 -13.68 45.53 -18.33
N GLY A 24 -12.50 45.90 -18.82
CA GLY A 24 -12.10 46.93 -19.79
C GLY A 24 -10.58 46.85 -20.05
N HIS A 25 -10.13 47.29 -21.24
CA HIS A 25 -8.75 47.21 -21.76
C HIS A 25 -8.20 45.84 -22.18
N THR A 26 -7.26 45.88 -23.13
CA THR A 26 -6.77 44.78 -23.99
C THR A 26 -5.25 44.98 -24.25
N PRO A 27 -4.57 44.21 -25.13
CA PRO A 27 -4.17 42.83 -24.91
C PRO A 27 -2.65 42.61 -25.12
N LEU A 28 -2.17 41.37 -24.96
CA LEU A 28 -1.04 40.87 -25.74
C LEU A 28 -1.34 39.45 -26.23
N ASN A 29 -0.88 39.11 -27.44
CA ASN A 29 -1.45 38.03 -28.25
C ASN A 29 -0.53 36.81 -28.43
N ALA A 30 -1.17 35.67 -28.72
CA ALA A 30 -0.66 34.49 -29.44
C ALA A 30 0.45 33.67 -28.71
N LEU A 31 0.55 32.35 -28.87
CA LEU A 31 0.15 31.51 -30.01
C LEU A 31 -0.63 30.24 -29.58
N VAL A 32 -1.58 29.82 -30.42
CA VAL A 32 -2.16 28.47 -30.42
C VAL A 32 -2.22 27.96 -31.86
N SER A 33 -1.68 26.76 -32.08
CA SER A 33 -1.85 25.94 -33.29
C SER A 33 -1.44 24.50 -32.94
N GLY A 34 -2.24 23.46 -33.12
CA GLY A 34 -3.66 23.38 -33.46
C GLY A 34 -4.14 21.93 -33.32
N THR A 35 -5.46 21.72 -33.22
CA THR A 35 -6.25 20.52 -33.62
C THR A 35 -5.52 19.15 -33.59
N ASP A 36 -5.87 18.21 -32.70
CA ASP A 36 -7.10 17.40 -32.86
C ASP A 36 -7.72 16.92 -31.51
N GLN A 37 -8.83 16.16 -31.59
CA GLN A 37 -9.75 15.88 -30.47
C GLN A 37 -9.39 14.66 -29.60
N GLU A 38 -10.05 14.58 -28.43
CA GLU A 38 -9.96 13.54 -27.38
C GLU A 38 -8.80 13.62 -26.36
N THR A 39 -8.71 14.73 -25.61
CA THR A 39 -8.12 14.72 -24.26
C THR A 39 -8.98 15.47 -23.23
N ALA A 40 -9.39 14.78 -22.17
CA ALA A 40 -10.12 15.37 -21.04
C ALA A 40 -9.16 16.07 -20.05
N LEU A 41 -8.52 17.16 -20.50
CA LEU A 41 -7.63 17.97 -19.68
C LEU A 41 -8.42 18.85 -18.70
N CYS A 42 -8.44 18.49 -17.41
CA CYS A 42 -8.82 19.44 -16.36
C CYS A 42 -7.70 20.48 -16.19
N GLY A 43 -8.05 21.77 -16.35
CA GLY A 43 -7.09 22.84 -16.57
C GLY A 43 -6.25 23.27 -15.36
N VAL A 44 -5.07 23.82 -15.65
CA VAL A 44 -4.20 24.50 -14.69
C VAL A 44 -4.73 25.92 -14.46
N ILE A 45 -5.04 26.27 -13.20
CA ILE A 45 -5.38 27.65 -12.82
C ILE A 45 -4.11 28.36 -12.35
N ILE A 46 -3.59 29.28 -13.16
CA ILE A 46 -2.48 30.17 -12.77
C ILE A 46 -3.08 31.42 -12.10
N VAL A 47 -2.84 31.59 -10.80
CA VAL A 47 -3.25 32.80 -10.06
C VAL A 47 -2.01 33.63 -9.71
N HIS A 48 -1.83 34.76 -10.40
CA HIS A 48 -0.83 35.75 -10.00
C HIS A 48 -1.23 36.44 -8.69
N ARG A 49 -0.31 36.52 -7.73
CA ARG A 49 -0.50 37.27 -6.48
C ARG A 49 -0.45 38.78 -6.73
N PHE A 50 -1.56 39.46 -6.48
CA PHE A 50 -1.53 40.86 -6.02
C PHE A 50 -1.56 40.90 -4.48
N LYS A 51 -0.73 41.76 -3.88
CA LYS A 51 -0.77 42.10 -2.45
C LYS A 51 -1.25 43.54 -2.30
N GLN A 52 -2.37 43.76 -1.61
CA GLN A 52 -2.68 45.05 -0.99
C GLN A 52 -3.46 44.83 0.32
N LYS A 53 -3.24 45.73 1.28
CA LYS A 53 -3.95 45.77 2.57
C LYS A 53 -5.01 46.87 2.52
N ILE A 54 -6.20 46.61 3.05
CA ILE A 54 -7.16 47.64 3.49
C ILE A 54 -7.72 47.20 4.86
N PRO A 55 -7.75 48.05 5.90
CA PRO A 55 -8.33 47.76 7.21
C PRO A 55 -9.79 48.26 7.34
N HIS A 56 -10.40 47.98 8.51
CA HIS A 56 -11.75 48.35 8.98
C HIS A 56 -12.95 47.53 8.45
N LEU A 57 -13.47 46.64 9.30
CA LEU A 57 -14.86 46.65 9.79
C LEU A 57 -15.05 45.60 10.91
N ASP A 58 -16.01 45.82 11.80
CA ASP A 58 -16.08 45.16 13.11
C ASP A 58 -16.69 43.74 13.11
N LEU A 59 -16.25 42.93 14.07
CA LEU A 59 -16.67 41.55 14.29
C LEU A 59 -17.74 41.45 15.40
N GLU A 60 -19.00 41.74 15.06
CA GLU A 60 -20.10 41.54 16.00
C GLU A 60 -20.40 40.03 16.21
N ARG A 61 -20.33 39.58 17.46
CA ARG A 61 -20.30 38.16 17.84
C ARG A 61 -21.71 37.56 17.99
N ARG A 62 -22.33 37.12 16.90
CA ARG A 62 -23.65 36.43 16.96
C ARG A 62 -23.54 34.90 16.86
N THR A 63 -24.14 34.22 17.82
CA THR A 63 -24.24 32.76 17.90
C THR A 63 -25.34 32.21 16.99
N SER A 64 -25.01 31.31 16.07
CA SER A 64 -25.99 30.40 15.45
C SER A 64 -25.33 29.05 15.14
N SER A 65 -26.09 27.97 15.33
CA SER A 65 -25.64 26.60 15.10
C SER A 65 -25.75 26.21 13.62
N TRP A 66 -24.64 25.86 12.98
CA TRP A 66 -24.64 25.33 11.62
C TRP A 66 -24.38 23.82 11.62
N SER A 67 -25.46 23.05 11.55
CA SER A 67 -25.41 21.61 11.32
C SER A 67 -25.08 21.34 9.85
N CYS A 68 -23.80 21.17 9.51
CA CYS A 68 -23.41 20.70 8.18
C CYS A 68 -23.87 19.25 7.99
N SER A 69 -25.01 19.06 7.33
CA SER A 69 -25.38 17.78 6.74
C SER A 69 -24.35 17.39 5.68
N MET A 70 -24.06 16.10 5.58
CA MET A 70 -23.11 15.60 4.60
C MET A 70 -23.62 15.84 3.17
N ASN A 71 -22.87 16.58 2.37
CA ASN A 71 -22.80 16.29 0.95
C ASN A 71 -21.40 16.58 0.40
N TRP A 72 -20.91 15.74 -0.51
CA TRP A 72 -19.52 15.74 -0.96
C TRP A 72 -19.34 16.63 -2.19
N SER A 73 -18.52 17.70 -2.10
CA SER A 73 -17.58 18.16 -3.14
C SER A 73 -17.02 19.56 -2.84
N MET A 74 -15.81 19.67 -2.31
CA MET A 74 -14.93 20.80 -2.64
C MET A 74 -13.45 20.50 -2.35
N ILE A 75 -12.59 20.94 -3.26
CA ILE A 75 -11.13 20.82 -3.15
C ILE A 75 -10.60 22.08 -2.46
N CYS A 76 -9.86 21.92 -1.36
CA CYS A 76 -9.13 23.04 -0.76
C CYS A 76 -7.72 23.13 -1.36
N VAL A 77 -7.51 24.09 -2.27
CA VAL A 77 -6.17 24.54 -2.67
C VAL A 77 -5.86 25.84 -1.94
N MET A 78 -5.44 25.72 -0.69
CA MET A 78 -4.74 26.78 0.05
C MET A 78 -3.57 26.14 0.81
N SER A 79 -2.57 26.96 1.16
CA SER A 79 -1.32 26.51 1.76
C SER A 79 -1.51 25.59 2.97
N ASP A 80 -0.56 24.67 3.16
CA ASP A 80 -0.49 23.66 4.22
C ASP A 80 -1.46 22.46 4.09
N CYS A 81 -1.56 21.91 2.87
CA CYS A 81 -2.18 20.60 2.60
C CYS A 81 -1.41 19.42 3.22
N TRP A 82 -1.50 19.24 4.55
CA TRP A 82 -1.05 18.01 5.21
C TRP A 82 -1.91 16.82 4.75
N PHE A 83 -1.27 15.71 4.36
CA PHE A 83 -1.91 14.56 3.71
C PHE A 83 -2.84 13.77 4.64
N ILE A 84 -4.05 14.29 4.88
CA ILE A 84 -5.20 13.46 5.24
C ILE A 84 -5.58 12.65 4.00
N ILE A 85 -5.04 11.44 3.89
CA ILE A 85 -5.51 10.48 2.88
C ILE A 85 -6.97 10.18 3.21
N SER A 86 -7.88 10.68 2.38
CA SER A 86 -9.27 10.21 2.33
C SER A 86 -9.29 8.76 1.82
N PRO A 87 -10.24 7.90 2.22
CA PRO A 87 -10.43 6.57 1.61
C PRO A 87 -10.73 6.62 0.09
N TYR A 88 -11.03 7.81 -0.45
CA TYR A 88 -11.07 8.07 -1.90
C TYR A 88 -9.69 8.46 -2.47
N LEU A 89 -8.85 9.20 -1.71
CA LEU A 89 -7.48 9.54 -2.13
C LEU A 89 -6.57 8.30 -2.18
N SER A 90 -6.80 7.29 -1.32
CA SER A 90 -6.10 6.00 -1.44
C SER A 90 -6.37 5.26 -2.76
N GLN A 91 -7.40 5.62 -3.51
CA GLN A 91 -7.70 5.06 -4.84
C GLN A 91 -6.88 5.72 -5.96
N LEU A 92 -6.18 6.83 -5.68
CA LEU A 92 -5.29 7.51 -6.63
C LEU A 92 -3.86 6.96 -6.63
N PHE A 93 -3.56 5.99 -5.77
CA PHE A 93 -2.21 5.45 -5.58
C PHE A 93 -2.18 3.94 -5.85
N GLN A 94 -1.22 3.52 -6.69
CA GLN A 94 -1.00 2.11 -7.03
C GLN A 94 -0.44 1.30 -5.84
N VAL A 95 0.55 1.90 -5.16
CA VAL A 95 1.24 1.34 -4.00
C VAL A 95 1.41 2.42 -2.95
N ASN A 96 1.10 2.08 -1.70
CA ASN A 96 1.50 2.85 -0.53
C ASN A 96 2.41 1.98 0.34
N ILE A 97 3.61 2.47 0.64
CA ILE A 97 4.52 1.88 1.62
C ILE A 97 4.44 2.72 2.90
N ALA A 98 4.15 2.08 4.02
CA ALA A 98 3.99 2.75 5.30
C ALA A 98 4.87 2.07 6.35
N MET A 99 5.67 2.86 7.07
CA MET A 99 6.65 2.37 8.02
C MET A 99 6.39 2.94 9.42
N ALA A 100 6.19 2.07 10.40
CA ALA A 100 6.29 2.44 11.82
C ALA A 100 7.77 2.48 12.20
N LEU A 101 8.19 3.49 12.96
CA LEU A 101 9.59 3.69 13.33
C LEU A 101 9.86 3.22 14.77
N PRO A 102 11.04 2.60 15.04
CA PRO A 102 11.42 2.22 16.40
C PRO A 102 11.29 3.37 17.42
N TYR A 103 10.71 3.07 18.58
CA TYR A 103 10.54 3.98 19.71
C TYR A 103 9.71 5.23 19.40
N GLY A 104 8.97 5.23 18.29
CA GLY A 104 8.04 6.28 17.88
C GLY A 104 6.60 5.79 17.88
N ARG A 105 5.68 6.62 18.37
CA ARG A 105 4.24 6.45 18.08
C ARG A 105 3.85 7.02 16.71
N LYS A 106 4.76 7.72 16.01
CA LYS A 106 4.61 8.16 14.62
C LYS A 106 5.40 7.27 13.66
N GLY A 107 4.86 7.10 12.46
CA GLY A 107 5.55 6.48 11.32
C GLY A 107 5.94 7.48 10.23
N LYS A 108 6.48 6.95 9.12
CA LYS A 108 6.65 7.66 7.86
C LYS A 108 5.92 6.91 6.73
N ILE A 109 5.55 7.62 5.68
CA ILE A 109 4.92 7.06 4.47
C ILE A 109 5.82 7.37 3.28
N LEU A 110 5.96 6.40 2.38
CA LEU A 110 6.45 6.57 1.02
C LEU A 110 5.33 6.09 0.08
N THR A 111 4.70 7.03 -0.62
CA THR A 111 3.60 6.76 -1.57
C THR A 111 4.12 6.96 -2.98
N ALA A 112 3.84 6.03 -3.89
CA ALA A 112 4.16 6.17 -5.31
C ALA A 112 3.12 7.09 -6.00
N PRO A 113 3.49 8.08 -6.84
CA PRO A 113 4.83 8.47 -7.29
C PRO A 113 5.37 9.74 -6.57
N GLY A 114 5.61 9.65 -5.26
CA GLY A 114 6.04 10.76 -4.40
C GLY A 114 7.55 10.80 -4.14
N ASN A 115 8.06 11.99 -3.82
CA ASN A 115 9.49 12.31 -3.91
C ASN A 115 10.33 12.14 -2.62
N ASP A 116 9.75 11.86 -1.44
CA ASP A 116 10.49 11.40 -0.24
C ASP A 116 9.57 10.85 0.86
N TRP A 117 10.17 10.36 1.95
CA TRP A 117 9.49 9.89 3.16
C TRP A 117 8.81 11.04 3.93
N VAL A 118 7.48 11.05 3.93
CA VAL A 118 6.66 12.03 4.66
C VAL A 118 6.31 11.52 6.06
N ASN A 119 6.44 12.37 7.09
CA ASN A 119 5.97 12.06 8.44
C ASN A 119 4.44 11.90 8.48
N VAL A 120 3.92 10.89 9.20
CA VAL A 120 2.47 10.86 9.48
C VAL A 120 2.08 12.02 10.41
N PRO A 121 1.00 12.77 10.14
CA PRO A 121 0.63 13.89 11.00
C PRO A 121 0.19 13.42 12.40
N ALA A 122 -0.61 12.35 12.50
CA ALA A 122 -1.08 11.78 13.76
C ALA A 122 -0.39 10.47 14.15
N ASP A 123 -0.22 10.24 15.46
CA ASP A 123 0.29 8.98 16.02
C ASP A 123 -0.55 7.78 15.59
N LEU A 124 0.11 6.63 15.40
CA LEU A 124 -0.44 5.34 14.96
C LEU A 124 -1.49 4.74 15.93
N HIS A 125 -1.66 5.30 17.13
CA HIS A 125 -2.76 4.97 18.03
C HIS A 125 -4.11 5.55 17.56
N ASN A 126 -4.11 6.66 16.83
CA ASN A 126 -5.33 7.38 16.45
C ASN A 126 -6.10 6.65 15.34
N PRO A 127 -7.44 6.65 15.34
CA PRO A 127 -8.24 6.04 14.26
C PRO A 127 -8.21 6.84 12.94
N VAL A 128 -7.55 8.01 12.91
CA VAL A 128 -7.51 8.97 11.80
C VAL A 128 -6.16 9.69 11.76
N GLY A 129 -5.84 10.32 10.62
CA GLY A 129 -4.63 11.15 10.48
C GLY A 129 -3.35 10.40 10.10
N HIS A 130 -3.46 9.14 9.66
CA HIS A 130 -2.36 8.40 9.02
C HIS A 130 -2.89 7.30 8.08
N SER A 131 -2.08 6.89 7.10
CA SER A 131 -2.49 5.93 6.05
C SER A 131 -2.99 4.59 6.58
N PHE A 132 -2.38 4.06 7.65
CA PHE A 132 -2.66 2.70 8.15
C PHE A 132 -4.14 2.51 8.54
N ALA A 133 -4.72 3.46 9.29
CA ALA A 133 -6.10 3.38 9.75
C ALA A 133 -7.09 3.68 8.62
N VAL A 134 -6.76 4.62 7.72
CA VAL A 134 -7.56 4.97 6.54
C VAL A 134 -7.70 3.75 5.61
N ALA A 135 -6.58 3.16 5.22
CA ALA A 135 -6.54 2.09 4.24
C ALA A 135 -7.18 0.79 4.76
N LEU A 136 -7.20 0.59 6.08
CA LEU A 136 -7.87 -0.53 6.74
C LEU A 136 -9.25 -0.17 7.31
N ALA A 137 -9.80 1.02 7.06
CA ALA A 137 -11.11 1.43 7.57
C ALA A 137 -12.25 0.48 7.13
N ASP A 138 -12.07 -0.19 5.99
CA ASP A 138 -12.97 -1.20 5.41
C ASP A 138 -12.88 -2.58 6.11
N VAL A 139 -11.79 -2.82 6.85
CA VAL A 139 -11.50 -4.03 7.63
C VAL A 139 -11.91 -3.86 9.10
N ILE A 140 -11.73 -2.64 9.61
CA ILE A 140 -11.98 -2.20 10.99
C ILE A 140 -13.48 -1.96 11.21
N GLY A 141 -14.13 -1.25 10.28
CA GLY A 141 -15.58 -0.99 10.32
C GLY A 141 -16.40 -2.07 9.63
N ASN A 142 -17.67 -2.20 10.01
CA ASN A 142 -18.61 -3.06 9.29
C ASN A 142 -19.24 -2.32 8.10
N LYS A 143 -18.46 -2.12 7.02
CA LYS A 143 -18.94 -1.44 5.81
C LYS A 143 -19.72 -2.38 4.88
N PRO A 144 -20.94 -2.05 4.46
CA PRO A 144 -21.61 -2.73 3.35
C PRO A 144 -20.77 -2.61 2.07
N GLY A 145 -20.88 -3.59 1.18
CA GLY A 145 -20.13 -3.57 -0.08
C GLY A 145 -18.68 -4.08 0.02
N ILE A 146 -18.25 -4.57 1.18
CA ILE A 146 -16.89 -5.07 1.46
C ILE A 146 -16.95 -6.50 1.97
N GLN A 147 -16.04 -7.35 1.46
CA GLN A 147 -15.66 -8.63 2.07
C GLN A 147 -14.13 -8.77 2.07
N PHE A 148 -13.56 -9.54 2.98
CA PHE A 148 -12.12 -9.78 3.05
C PHE A 148 -11.76 -11.09 3.77
N PHE A 149 -10.51 -11.53 3.61
CA PHE A 149 -9.88 -12.45 4.54
C PHE A 149 -8.56 -11.87 5.06
N ALA A 150 -8.21 -12.23 6.30
CA ALA A 150 -6.97 -11.82 6.94
C ALA A 150 -6.18 -13.04 7.43
N TYR A 151 -4.86 -12.99 7.25
CA TYR A 151 -3.95 -14.08 7.55
C TYR A 151 -2.73 -13.58 8.33
N SER A 152 -2.25 -14.38 9.29
CA SER A 152 -1.07 -14.08 10.11
C SER A 152 -0.63 -15.30 10.91
N ASN A 153 0.68 -15.51 11.05
CA ASN A 153 1.23 -16.49 12.00
C ASN A 153 1.17 -16.04 13.48
N ASN A 154 0.86 -14.77 13.72
CA ASN A 154 0.59 -14.20 15.05
C ASN A 154 -0.63 -13.28 14.93
N ALA A 155 -1.81 -13.90 15.00
CA ALA A 155 -3.10 -13.23 14.85
C ALA A 155 -3.57 -12.61 16.18
N PRO A 156 -4.31 -11.48 16.18
CA PRO A 156 -4.78 -10.85 17.40
C PRO A 156 -5.61 -11.80 18.26
N GLY A 157 -5.31 -11.86 19.56
CA GLY A 157 -6.06 -12.69 20.53
C GLY A 157 -5.79 -14.20 20.44
N ILE A 158 -5.21 -14.71 19.35
CA ILE A 158 -4.98 -16.14 19.12
C ILE A 158 -3.53 -16.49 19.53
N ARG A 159 -3.39 -17.36 20.53
CA ARG A 159 -2.09 -17.88 21.00
C ARG A 159 -1.83 -19.27 20.44
N GLY A 160 -0.55 -19.62 20.23
CA GLY A 160 -0.14 -20.98 19.90
C GLY A 160 -0.44 -21.45 18.47
N VAL A 161 -0.56 -20.54 17.50
CA VAL A 161 -0.73 -20.89 16.06
C VAL A 161 0.44 -21.76 15.59
N LYS A 162 0.17 -23.03 15.28
CA LYS A 162 1.18 -24.00 14.81
C LYS A 162 1.26 -24.03 13.28
N ASN A 163 1.81 -23.00 12.66
CA ASN A 163 2.06 -22.96 11.21
C ASN A 163 3.56 -22.78 10.85
N ASN A 164 3.87 -22.92 9.55
CA ASN A 164 5.24 -22.80 9.02
C ASN A 164 5.43 -21.65 8.02
N SER A 165 4.38 -20.87 7.76
CA SER A 165 4.45 -19.54 7.14
C SER A 165 4.75 -18.47 8.17
N ASN A 166 5.39 -17.38 7.75
CA ASN A 166 5.59 -16.17 8.54
C ASN A 166 4.74 -14.98 8.02
N SER A 167 4.07 -15.20 6.88
CA SER A 167 3.36 -14.21 6.07
C SER A 167 2.14 -13.65 6.80
N LYS A 168 1.90 -12.35 6.65
CA LYS A 168 0.72 -11.66 7.20
C LYS A 168 0.16 -10.68 6.19
N GLY A 169 -1.15 -10.51 6.22
CA GLY A 169 -1.83 -9.65 5.25
C GLY A 169 -3.35 -9.75 5.31
N ILE A 170 -3.97 -8.93 4.47
CA ILE A 170 -5.42 -8.85 4.30
C ILE A 170 -5.69 -8.71 2.80
N LEU A 171 -6.61 -9.49 2.25
CA LEU A 171 -7.12 -9.28 0.90
C LEU A 171 -8.57 -8.84 0.98
N ILE A 172 -8.83 -7.61 0.54
CA ILE A 172 -10.15 -7.00 0.47
C ILE A 172 -10.73 -7.23 -0.93
N LEU A 173 -12.03 -7.50 -1.02
CA LEU A 173 -12.81 -7.63 -2.24
C LEU A 173 -14.01 -6.67 -2.17
N HIS A 174 -14.03 -5.63 -3.00
CA HIS A 174 -15.22 -4.79 -3.14
C HIS A 174 -16.35 -5.60 -3.80
N THR A 175 -17.53 -5.61 -3.21
CA THR A 175 -18.66 -6.45 -3.64
C THR A 175 -19.68 -5.70 -4.49
N ASN A 176 -19.56 -4.38 -4.59
CA ASN A 176 -20.47 -3.53 -5.36
C ASN A 176 -20.38 -3.83 -6.86
N SER A 177 -21.53 -3.78 -7.54
CA SER A 177 -21.63 -3.91 -9.00
C SER A 177 -20.80 -2.85 -9.70
N GLY A 178 -20.15 -3.21 -10.80
CA GLY A 178 -19.22 -2.33 -11.54
C GLY A 178 -17.87 -2.06 -10.86
N THR A 179 -17.76 -2.21 -9.54
CA THR A 179 -16.50 -2.00 -8.80
C THR A 179 -15.55 -3.20 -8.96
N ASP A 180 -14.68 -3.18 -9.97
CA ASP A 180 -13.53 -4.09 -10.04
C ASP A 180 -12.34 -3.53 -9.25
N SER A 181 -12.27 -3.87 -7.97
CA SER A 181 -11.17 -3.55 -7.05
C SER A 181 -11.00 -4.66 -6.01
N ALA A 182 -9.75 -5.03 -5.72
CA ALA A 182 -9.37 -6.04 -4.74
C ALA A 182 -8.09 -5.65 -3.95
N PRO A 183 -8.14 -4.66 -3.04
CA PRO A 183 -6.95 -4.17 -2.33
C PRO A 183 -6.24 -5.26 -1.52
N TRP A 184 -4.92 -5.37 -1.68
CA TRP A 184 -4.09 -6.34 -0.96
C TRP A 184 -3.10 -5.65 -0.02
N PHE A 185 -3.13 -6.03 1.25
CA PHE A 185 -2.23 -5.58 2.29
C PHE A 185 -1.24 -6.67 2.64
N VAL A 186 0.04 -6.33 2.67
CA VAL A 186 1.12 -7.18 3.18
C VAL A 186 1.79 -6.45 4.33
N HIS A 187 1.96 -7.13 5.47
CA HIS A 187 2.57 -6.52 6.65
C HIS A 187 3.40 -7.52 7.46
N ILE A 188 4.23 -6.98 8.36
CA ILE A 188 4.98 -7.80 9.32
C ILE A 188 4.51 -7.66 10.77
N VAL A 189 3.69 -6.64 11.08
CA VAL A 189 3.17 -6.36 12.44
C VAL A 189 2.45 -7.60 13.01
N PRO A 190 2.89 -8.16 14.16
CA PRO A 190 2.18 -9.23 14.85
C PRO A 190 0.95 -8.70 15.62
N GLY A 191 -0.06 -9.54 15.84
CA GLY A 191 -1.25 -9.17 16.61
C GLY A 191 -2.15 -8.12 15.94
N PHE A 192 -2.05 -7.97 14.61
CA PHE A 192 -2.65 -6.90 13.82
C PHE A 192 -3.14 -7.41 12.45
N PRO A 193 -4.09 -6.72 11.80
CA PRO A 193 -5.11 -5.84 12.40
C PRO A 193 -6.17 -6.65 13.15
N LYS A 194 -7.02 -6.00 13.95
CA LYS A 194 -8.21 -6.63 14.56
C LYS A 194 -9.43 -6.42 13.66
N PRO A 195 -9.98 -7.47 13.02
CA PRO A 195 -11.14 -7.35 12.12
C PRO A 195 -12.41 -6.91 12.85
N LYS A 196 -13.21 -6.02 12.23
CA LYS A 196 -14.53 -5.59 12.72
C LYS A 196 -14.57 -5.05 14.16
N THR A 197 -13.45 -4.56 14.69
CA THR A 197 -13.35 -3.88 16.00
C THR A 197 -12.73 -2.50 15.84
N ALA A 198 -12.84 -1.63 16.84
CA ALA A 198 -12.18 -0.32 16.85
C ALA A 198 -10.67 -0.42 16.54
N TRP A 199 -10.12 0.65 15.93
CA TRP A 199 -8.69 0.73 15.59
C TRP A 199 -7.81 0.56 16.83
N ALA A 200 -6.77 -0.27 16.70
CA ALA A 200 -5.72 -0.43 17.68
C ALA A 200 -4.45 -0.94 17.01
N PHE A 201 -3.38 -0.14 17.03
CA PHE A 201 -2.03 -0.63 16.78
C PHE A 201 -1.48 -1.31 18.05
N PRO A 202 -0.72 -2.42 17.97
CA PRO A 202 -0.30 -3.17 19.16
C PRO A 202 0.81 -2.45 19.94
N GLU A 203 0.62 -2.25 21.25
CA GLU A 203 1.53 -1.45 22.09
C GLU A 203 2.98 -1.96 22.11
N SER A 204 3.19 -3.28 22.06
CA SER A 204 4.54 -3.90 22.06
C SER A 204 5.35 -3.61 20.79
N GLU A 205 4.69 -3.10 19.74
CA GLU A 205 5.28 -2.90 18.42
C GLU A 205 5.65 -1.44 18.14
N TYR A 206 5.31 -0.48 19.03
CA TYR A 206 5.88 0.89 18.97
C TYR A 206 7.39 0.94 19.25
N ALA A 207 7.95 -0.10 19.87
CA ALA A 207 9.38 -0.20 20.13
C ALA A 207 10.20 -0.60 18.87
N LYS A 208 9.55 -0.85 17.73
CA LYS A 208 10.15 -1.55 16.59
C LYS A 208 9.84 -0.93 15.23
N GLY A 209 10.72 -1.18 14.27
CA GLY A 209 10.50 -0.89 12.86
C GLY A 209 9.55 -1.90 12.22
N HIS A 210 8.46 -1.43 11.61
CA HIS A 210 7.52 -2.28 10.88
C HIS A 210 7.14 -1.72 9.52
N LEU A 211 7.02 -2.60 8.52
CA LEU A 211 6.61 -2.27 7.15
C LEU A 211 5.21 -2.81 6.86
N LEU A 212 4.40 -1.97 6.22
CA LEU A 212 3.14 -2.30 5.58
C LEU A 212 3.20 -1.86 4.12
N ILE A 213 2.64 -2.66 3.22
CA ILE A 213 2.47 -2.33 1.81
C ILE A 213 1.00 -2.55 1.43
N CYS A 214 0.38 -1.55 0.81
CA CYS A 214 -0.96 -1.64 0.24
C CYS A 214 -0.87 -1.59 -1.28
N PHE A 215 -1.44 -2.58 -1.96
CA PHE A 215 -1.56 -2.68 -3.42
C PHE A 215 -3.01 -2.48 -3.84
N THR A 216 -3.24 -1.55 -4.77
CA THR A 216 -4.53 -1.41 -5.47
C THR A 216 -4.54 -2.37 -6.66
N LEU A 217 -5.43 -3.37 -6.67
CA LEU A 217 -5.45 -4.45 -7.67
C LEU A 217 -6.84 -4.65 -8.31
N ALA A 218 -6.87 -5.29 -9.47
CA ALA A 218 -8.08 -5.85 -10.07
C ALA A 218 -8.47 -7.20 -9.42
N LYS A 219 -9.75 -7.58 -9.48
CA LYS A 219 -10.24 -8.88 -8.98
C LYS A 219 -9.63 -10.08 -9.72
N SER A 220 -9.20 -9.89 -10.96
CA SER A 220 -8.48 -10.92 -11.74
C SER A 220 -7.13 -11.34 -11.12
N ALA A 221 -6.49 -10.48 -10.32
CA ALA A 221 -5.25 -10.83 -9.62
C ALA A 221 -5.47 -11.79 -8.43
N VAL A 222 -6.72 -11.96 -7.97
CA VAL A 222 -7.04 -12.66 -6.71
C VAL A 222 -6.71 -14.15 -6.76
N ASP A 223 -6.99 -14.84 -7.88
CA ASP A 223 -6.62 -16.27 -8.00
C ASP A 223 -5.10 -16.44 -8.06
N VAL A 224 -4.40 -15.53 -8.76
CA VAL A 224 -2.92 -15.52 -8.81
C VAL A 224 -2.35 -15.34 -7.39
N LEU A 225 -2.81 -14.34 -6.63
CA LEU A 225 -2.44 -14.15 -5.22
C LEU A 225 -2.71 -15.40 -4.37
N ALA A 226 -3.90 -15.98 -4.50
CA ALA A 226 -4.33 -17.12 -3.71
C ALA A 226 -3.51 -18.38 -4.00
N ASN A 227 -3.01 -18.59 -5.23
CA ASN A 227 -2.09 -19.69 -5.54
C ASN A 227 -0.72 -19.51 -4.83
N GLY A 228 -0.21 -18.29 -4.72
CA GLY A 228 1.02 -18.01 -3.96
C GLY A 228 0.82 -18.22 -2.45
N LEU A 229 -0.29 -17.71 -1.92
CA LEU A 229 -0.69 -17.91 -0.52
C LEU A 229 -0.89 -19.40 -0.18
N LEU A 230 -1.54 -20.17 -1.06
CA LEU A 230 -1.73 -21.62 -0.91
C LEU A 230 -0.38 -22.36 -0.74
N LEU A 231 0.64 -21.96 -1.50
CA LEU A 231 1.95 -22.60 -1.43
C LEU A 231 2.73 -22.26 -0.15
N VAL A 232 2.61 -21.04 0.38
CA VAL A 232 3.25 -20.70 1.66
C VAL A 232 2.46 -21.22 2.86
N SER A 233 1.14 -21.38 2.73
CA SER A 233 0.21 -21.87 3.75
C SER A 233 0.21 -20.98 5.03
N PRO A 234 -0.30 -19.74 4.94
CA PRO A 234 -0.49 -18.87 6.09
C PRO A 234 -1.71 -19.31 6.89
N PHE A 235 -1.77 -18.93 8.17
CA PHE A 235 -2.97 -19.16 8.97
C PHE A 235 -3.98 -18.03 8.72
N VAL A 236 -5.07 -18.35 8.02
CA VAL A 236 -6.22 -17.46 7.84
C VAL A 236 -7.01 -17.44 9.15
N TYR A 237 -7.08 -16.26 9.79
CA TYR A 237 -7.72 -16.10 11.10
C TYR A 237 -9.06 -15.35 11.04
N TYR A 238 -9.40 -14.80 9.87
CA TYR A 238 -10.68 -14.18 9.58
C TYR A 238 -11.02 -14.31 8.10
N ASN A 239 -12.28 -14.58 7.78
CA ASN A 239 -12.82 -14.57 6.42
C ASN A 239 -14.33 -14.27 6.46
N ASP A 240 -14.80 -13.25 5.72
CA ASP A 240 -16.23 -12.99 5.49
C ASP A 240 -16.62 -13.04 3.99
N ILE A 241 -15.73 -13.56 3.13
CA ILE A 241 -16.01 -13.79 1.70
C ILE A 241 -17.03 -14.92 1.56
N SER A 242 -18.10 -14.67 0.80
CA SER A 242 -19.21 -15.61 0.64
C SER A 242 -18.81 -16.84 -0.17
N GLN A 243 -19.34 -18.00 0.21
CA GLN A 243 -18.98 -19.29 -0.40
C GLN A 243 -19.19 -19.34 -1.92
N LEU A 244 -20.15 -18.58 -2.46
CA LEU A 244 -20.34 -18.40 -3.91
C LEU A 244 -19.09 -17.84 -4.60
N LYS A 245 -18.42 -16.85 -3.98
CA LYS A 245 -17.18 -16.25 -4.51
C LYS A 245 -15.96 -17.14 -4.28
N VAL A 246 -15.90 -17.84 -3.15
CA VAL A 246 -14.89 -18.86 -2.88
C VAL A 246 -14.95 -19.94 -3.95
N ASN A 247 -16.15 -20.45 -4.25
CA ASN A 247 -16.36 -21.44 -5.30
C ASN A 247 -16.03 -20.94 -6.72
N SER A 248 -16.18 -19.63 -7.00
CA SER A 248 -15.78 -19.05 -8.29
C SER A 248 -14.27 -18.78 -8.44
N ILE A 249 -13.47 -18.93 -7.37
CA ILE A 249 -12.02 -18.64 -7.36
C ILE A 249 -11.27 -19.89 -6.86
N PRO A 250 -10.87 -20.80 -7.77
CA PRO A 250 -10.35 -22.13 -7.44
C PRO A 250 -9.17 -22.13 -6.44
N ALA A 251 -8.32 -21.12 -6.46
CA ALA A 251 -7.20 -21.03 -5.52
C ALA A 251 -7.61 -20.55 -4.12
N LEU A 252 -8.64 -19.70 -3.98
CA LEU A 252 -9.22 -19.34 -2.67
C LEU A 252 -9.92 -20.56 -2.04
N LYS A 253 -10.67 -21.32 -2.84
CA LYS A 253 -11.31 -22.57 -2.40
C LYS A 253 -10.30 -23.55 -1.79
N LYS A 254 -9.15 -23.73 -2.43
CA LYS A 254 -8.03 -24.53 -1.90
C LYS A 254 -7.38 -23.91 -0.66
N LEU A 255 -7.16 -22.60 -0.65
CA LEU A 255 -6.55 -21.86 0.47
C LEU A 255 -7.38 -21.97 1.76
N PHE A 256 -8.71 -22.00 1.66
CA PHE A 256 -9.62 -22.15 2.80
C PHE A 256 -9.89 -23.62 3.19
N GLY A 257 -9.19 -24.59 2.59
CA GLY A 257 -9.09 -25.97 3.11
C GLY A 257 -9.58 -27.06 2.17
N GLU A 258 -10.31 -26.74 1.09
CA GLU A 258 -10.81 -27.76 0.15
C GLU A 258 -9.69 -28.30 -0.76
N GLY A 259 -8.96 -29.31 -0.28
CA GLY A 259 -8.07 -30.15 -1.09
C GLY A 259 -6.60 -29.68 -1.22
N SER A 260 -6.03 -29.07 -0.18
CA SER A 260 -4.66 -28.53 -0.19
C SER A 260 -3.52 -29.58 -0.15
N ASN A 261 -3.45 -30.46 -1.16
CA ASN A 261 -2.26 -31.26 -1.44
C ASN A 261 -1.29 -30.47 -2.33
N THR A 262 -0.26 -29.86 -1.72
CA THR A 262 0.82 -29.19 -2.47
C THR A 262 1.83 -30.20 -3.00
N PHE A 263 1.76 -30.43 -4.32
CA PHE A 263 2.71 -31.21 -5.11
C PHE A 263 3.90 -30.35 -5.58
N PRO A 264 4.99 -30.94 -6.12
CA PRO A 264 6.03 -30.19 -6.81
C PRO A 264 5.47 -29.41 -8.02
N PRO A 265 6.03 -28.23 -8.38
CA PRO A 265 7.17 -27.57 -7.74
C PRO A 265 6.81 -26.88 -6.42
N PHE A 266 7.64 -27.06 -5.39
CA PHE A 266 7.44 -26.47 -4.05
C PHE A 266 7.79 -24.97 -3.95
N SER A 267 7.97 -24.31 -5.09
CA SER A 267 8.27 -22.88 -5.23
C SER A 267 7.62 -22.34 -6.49
N THR A 268 7.01 -21.15 -6.43
CA THR A 268 6.49 -20.44 -7.60
C THR A 268 7.01 -19.00 -7.66
N THR A 269 6.95 -18.43 -8.85
CA THR A 269 7.19 -17.00 -9.12
C THR A 269 6.07 -16.55 -10.02
N GLN A 270 5.28 -15.60 -9.53
CA GLN A 270 4.07 -15.10 -10.18
C GLN A 270 4.22 -13.59 -10.42
N GLU A 271 3.45 -13.05 -11.34
CA GLU A 271 3.48 -11.63 -11.68
C GLU A 271 2.04 -11.13 -11.79
N ILE A 272 1.75 -10.00 -11.15
CA ILE A 272 0.46 -9.29 -11.20
C ILE A 272 0.70 -7.81 -11.50
N ALA A 273 -0.38 -7.09 -11.80
CA ALA A 273 -0.36 -5.66 -12.11
C ALA A 273 -1.18 -4.87 -11.09
N THR A 274 -0.68 -3.70 -10.68
CA THR A 274 -1.49 -2.73 -9.93
C THR A 274 -2.50 -2.05 -10.84
N LYS A 275 -3.71 -1.78 -10.33
CA LYS A 275 -4.76 -1.08 -11.05
C LYS A 275 -4.81 0.40 -10.65
N LEU A 276 -4.45 1.28 -11.58
CA LEU A 276 -4.77 2.71 -11.53
C LEU A 276 -5.16 3.18 -12.95
N ALA A 277 -5.87 4.30 -13.07
CA ALA A 277 -6.18 4.88 -14.37
C ALA A 277 -4.88 5.31 -15.09
N GLY A 278 -4.78 5.00 -16.39
CA GLY A 278 -3.65 5.36 -17.25
C GLY A 278 -2.29 4.78 -16.89
N SER A 279 -2.17 3.92 -15.86
CA SER A 279 -0.87 3.50 -15.33
C SER A 279 -0.92 2.18 -14.56
N SER A 280 0.12 1.36 -14.71
CA SER A 280 0.24 0.03 -14.07
C SER A 280 1.69 -0.28 -13.69
N MET A 281 1.91 -0.79 -12.48
CA MET A 281 3.20 -1.33 -12.04
C MET A 281 3.18 -2.86 -11.94
N PRO A 282 4.20 -3.56 -12.48
CA PRO A 282 4.41 -4.98 -12.23
C PRO A 282 4.80 -5.27 -10.78
N VAL A 283 4.18 -6.29 -10.20
CA VAL A 283 4.47 -6.84 -8.87
C VAL A 283 4.78 -8.32 -9.00
N GLN A 284 6.00 -8.72 -8.68
CA GLN A 284 6.45 -10.12 -8.70
C GLN A 284 6.36 -10.74 -7.31
N ILE A 285 5.77 -11.92 -7.23
CA ILE A 285 5.49 -12.64 -5.98
C ILE A 285 6.23 -13.96 -6.00
N PHE A 286 7.21 -14.09 -5.11
CA PHE A 286 8.00 -15.29 -4.91
C PHE A 286 7.43 -16.04 -3.71
N SER A 287 7.01 -17.28 -3.91
CA SER A 287 6.43 -18.11 -2.85
C SER A 287 7.14 -19.45 -2.78
N LYS A 288 7.45 -19.94 -1.58
CA LYS A 288 7.95 -21.30 -1.35
C LYS A 288 7.30 -21.96 -0.16
N SER A 289 7.06 -23.26 -0.24
CA SER A 289 6.67 -24.06 0.91
C SER A 289 7.91 -24.55 1.69
N GLN A 290 7.71 -24.95 2.94
CA GLN A 290 8.71 -25.64 3.77
C GLN A 290 9.31 -26.91 3.12
N ARG A 291 8.62 -27.54 2.15
CA ARG A 291 9.10 -28.72 1.44
C ARG A 291 10.23 -28.39 0.45
N SER A 292 10.30 -27.16 -0.06
CA SER A 292 11.31 -26.74 -1.06
C SER A 292 12.76 -26.83 -0.57
N LYS A 293 13.00 -26.61 0.73
CA LYS A 293 14.33 -26.37 1.35
C LYS A 293 15.13 -25.22 0.71
N TYR A 294 14.52 -24.45 -0.18
CA TYR A 294 15.16 -23.34 -0.88
C TYR A 294 15.37 -22.15 0.05
N GLU A 295 16.45 -21.43 -0.20
CA GLU A 295 16.78 -20.15 0.40
C GLU A 295 16.21 -19.08 -0.56
N ILE A 296 15.19 -18.34 -0.11
CA ILE A 296 14.40 -17.47 -1.02
C ILE A 296 15.24 -16.39 -1.71
N TYR A 297 16.24 -15.80 -1.04
CA TYR A 297 17.03 -14.71 -1.57
C TYR A 297 17.92 -15.15 -2.75
N ILE A 298 18.60 -16.29 -2.64
CA ILE A 298 19.51 -16.78 -3.70
C ILE A 298 18.82 -17.69 -4.73
N LYS A 299 17.87 -18.56 -4.33
CA LYS A 299 17.30 -19.57 -5.24
C LYS A 299 16.09 -19.08 -6.03
N LEU A 300 15.37 -18.08 -5.53
CA LEU A 300 14.21 -17.49 -6.21
C LEU A 300 14.54 -16.06 -6.69
N ILE A 301 14.82 -15.14 -5.76
CA ILE A 301 14.89 -13.69 -6.03
C ILE A 301 16.11 -13.34 -6.90
N SER A 302 17.33 -13.59 -6.41
CA SER A 302 18.58 -13.32 -7.14
C SER A 302 18.60 -14.04 -8.50
N LYS A 303 18.14 -15.30 -8.55
CA LYS A 303 18.02 -16.08 -9.79
C LYS A 303 17.07 -15.45 -10.83
N ARG A 304 16.01 -14.74 -10.40
CA ARG A 304 15.07 -14.05 -11.30
C ARG A 304 15.63 -12.71 -11.79
N PHE A 305 16.22 -11.91 -10.92
CA PHE A 305 16.71 -10.57 -11.28
C PHE A 305 18.10 -10.57 -11.93
N LYS A 306 18.95 -11.57 -11.65
CA LYS A 306 20.30 -11.73 -12.22
C LYS A 306 21.20 -10.49 -12.07
N GLN A 307 21.07 -9.78 -10.95
CA GLN A 307 21.83 -8.58 -10.58
C GLN A 307 22.36 -8.72 -9.15
N ASN A 308 23.28 -7.85 -8.74
CA ASN A 308 23.62 -7.71 -7.33
C ASN A 308 22.39 -7.22 -6.56
N ILE A 309 22.14 -7.79 -5.37
CA ILE A 309 21.05 -7.38 -4.48
C ILE A 309 21.60 -6.97 -3.11
N ARG A 310 21.02 -5.91 -2.55
CA ARG A 310 21.38 -5.35 -1.23
C ARG A 310 20.25 -5.62 -0.25
N VAL A 311 20.54 -6.30 0.84
CA VAL A 311 19.55 -6.90 1.77
C VAL A 311 19.64 -6.26 3.16
N TRP A 312 18.54 -5.68 3.62
CA TRP A 312 18.33 -5.28 5.01
C TRP A 312 17.50 -6.35 5.73
N SER A 313 17.99 -6.83 6.87
CA SER A 313 17.35 -7.88 7.65
C SER A 313 18.05 -8.08 8.99
N ALA A 314 17.33 -8.49 10.03
CA ALA A 314 17.92 -9.09 11.22
C ALA A 314 18.66 -10.40 10.83
N THR A 315 19.98 -10.43 10.96
CA THR A 315 20.82 -11.57 10.54
C THR A 315 21.09 -12.57 11.68
N ASP A 316 21.15 -13.86 11.36
CA ASP A 316 21.63 -14.91 12.28
C ASP A 316 23.16 -15.03 12.34
N LYS A 317 23.89 -14.15 11.63
CA LYS A 317 25.35 -14.15 11.43
C LYS A 317 25.91 -15.41 10.76
N GLN A 318 25.07 -16.37 10.35
CA GLN A 318 25.46 -17.56 9.60
C GLN A 318 25.37 -17.36 8.09
N LEU A 319 24.41 -16.55 7.62
CA LEU A 319 24.43 -16.01 6.27
C LEU A 319 25.22 -14.69 6.24
N LYS A 320 26.10 -14.55 5.25
CA LYS A 320 27.03 -13.42 5.05
C LYS A 320 26.89 -12.87 3.63
N SER A 321 27.43 -11.68 3.37
CA SER A 321 27.59 -11.16 2.01
C SER A 321 28.36 -12.17 1.14
N SER A 322 27.83 -12.49 -0.04
CA SER A 322 28.27 -13.58 -0.90
C SER A 322 28.47 -13.10 -2.33
N CYS A 323 29.73 -13.01 -2.77
CA CYS A 323 30.12 -12.62 -4.13
C CYS A 323 30.46 -13.83 -5.03
N LYS A 324 29.78 -14.97 -4.82
CA LYS A 324 30.14 -16.27 -5.44
C LYS A 324 29.73 -16.40 -6.91
N ILE A 325 28.95 -15.46 -7.44
CA ILE A 325 28.49 -15.44 -8.83
C ILE A 325 28.70 -14.00 -9.33
N PRO A 326 29.60 -13.77 -10.32
CA PRO A 326 29.81 -12.44 -10.88
C PRO A 326 28.51 -11.78 -11.33
N GLY A 327 28.28 -10.53 -10.90
CA GLY A 327 27.06 -9.77 -11.18
C GLY A 327 25.79 -10.26 -10.48
N GLN A 328 25.88 -11.24 -9.57
CA GLN A 328 24.77 -11.78 -8.78
C GLN A 328 25.15 -11.90 -7.29
N ASN A 329 25.82 -10.87 -6.78
CA ASN A 329 26.24 -10.77 -5.39
C ASN A 329 25.04 -10.55 -4.47
N ILE A 330 25.05 -11.16 -3.28
CA ILE A 330 24.13 -10.81 -2.20
C ILE A 330 24.92 -10.02 -1.17
N LEU A 331 24.53 -8.79 -0.91
CA LEU A 331 25.26 -7.84 -0.07
C LEU A 331 24.40 -7.43 1.12
N ILE A 332 24.84 -7.72 2.35
CA ILE A 332 24.11 -7.32 3.56
C ILE A 332 24.31 -5.82 3.78
N VAL A 333 23.21 -5.06 3.94
CA VAL A 333 23.23 -3.64 4.29
C VAL A 333 23.76 -3.47 5.72
N LYS A 334 24.67 -2.53 5.94
CA LYS A 334 25.23 -2.24 7.27
C LYS A 334 24.19 -1.56 8.15
N SER A 335 24.16 -1.97 9.42
CA SER A 335 23.44 -1.29 10.50
C SER A 335 24.39 -0.28 11.17
N PRO A 336 23.93 0.92 11.56
CA PRO A 336 22.57 1.45 11.42
C PRO A 336 22.28 2.00 10.01
N ILE A 337 20.99 2.21 9.71
CA ILE A 337 20.51 2.91 8.51
C ILE A 337 19.72 4.18 8.89
N LEU A 338 19.65 5.15 7.98
CA LEU A 338 18.89 6.38 8.14
C LEU A 338 17.65 6.38 7.24
N ILE A 339 16.46 6.51 7.84
CA ILE A 339 15.16 6.46 7.15
C ILE A 339 14.51 7.84 7.26
N GLY A 340 14.73 8.68 6.24
CA GLY A 340 14.47 10.12 6.30
C GLY A 340 15.41 10.80 7.32
N ASP A 341 14.88 11.07 8.51
CA ASP A 341 15.59 11.67 9.66
C ASP A 341 15.85 10.65 10.81
N HIS A 342 15.33 9.43 10.71
CA HIS A 342 15.30 8.47 11.81
C HIS A 342 16.35 7.36 11.67
N LEU A 343 17.12 7.11 12.73
CA LEU A 343 18.17 6.08 12.75
C LEU A 343 17.61 4.71 13.19
N SER A 344 17.55 3.74 12.27
CA SER A 344 17.10 2.37 12.53
C SER A 344 18.27 1.39 12.65
N THR A 345 18.13 0.34 13.46
CA THR A 345 19.15 -0.71 13.67
C THR A 345 18.56 -2.11 13.47
N SER A 346 19.37 -3.06 13.01
CA SER A 346 18.98 -4.45 12.71
C SER A 346 18.37 -5.26 13.88
N GLU A 347 18.47 -4.75 15.11
CA GLU A 347 17.95 -5.34 16.34
C GLU A 347 16.59 -4.74 16.75
N ARG A 348 16.32 -3.52 16.26
CA ARG A 348 15.12 -2.72 16.54
C ARG A 348 14.17 -2.70 15.34
N ASP A 349 14.68 -2.98 14.15
CA ASP A 349 13.92 -3.10 12.92
C ASP A 349 13.48 -4.56 12.71
N SER A 350 12.16 -4.79 12.58
CA SER A 350 11.64 -6.12 12.26
C SER A 350 11.52 -6.36 10.75
N THR A 351 11.84 -5.37 9.92
CA THR A 351 11.69 -5.43 8.47
C THR A 351 12.78 -6.26 7.81
N ASN A 352 12.39 -7.00 6.77
CA ASN A 352 13.30 -7.73 5.92
C ASN A 352 12.97 -7.30 4.49
N TRP A 353 13.88 -6.59 3.85
CA TRP A 353 13.70 -6.07 2.50
C TRP A 353 15.01 -6.08 1.73
N LEU A 354 14.90 -5.90 0.41
CA LEU A 354 16.06 -5.81 -0.46
C LEU A 354 15.79 -4.88 -1.65
N VAL A 355 16.87 -4.40 -2.25
CA VAL A 355 16.86 -3.67 -3.52
C VAL A 355 17.86 -4.27 -4.51
N THR A 356 17.60 -4.09 -5.80
CA THR A 356 18.61 -4.29 -6.85
C THR A 356 19.72 -3.24 -6.77
N GLU A 357 20.84 -3.54 -7.42
CA GLU A 357 21.96 -2.61 -7.64
C GLU A 357 21.47 -1.30 -8.29
N ASN A 358 20.71 -1.42 -9.37
CA ASN A 358 20.15 -0.29 -10.12
C ASN A 358 19.03 0.46 -9.37
N GLY A 359 18.55 -0.05 -8.22
CA GLY A 359 17.45 0.54 -7.45
C GLY A 359 16.08 0.46 -8.11
N ASP A 360 15.94 -0.26 -9.23
CA ASP A 360 14.69 -0.38 -9.99
C ASP A 360 13.66 -1.34 -9.38
N VAL A 361 14.10 -2.21 -8.49
CA VAL A 361 13.26 -3.18 -7.76
C VAL A 361 13.47 -3.04 -6.27
N PHE A 362 12.37 -3.00 -5.54
CA PHE A 362 12.30 -3.19 -4.08
C PHE A 362 11.50 -4.45 -3.77
N CYS A 363 11.92 -5.25 -2.80
CA CYS A 363 11.12 -6.36 -2.27
C CYS A 363 11.02 -6.35 -0.75
N GLN A 364 9.83 -6.65 -0.22
CA GLN A 364 9.63 -7.05 1.16
C GLN A 364 9.61 -8.59 1.25
N VAL A 365 10.21 -9.15 2.30
CA VAL A 365 10.29 -10.60 2.57
C VAL A 365 9.71 -10.90 3.96
N ASP A 366 8.94 -11.98 4.11
CA ASP A 366 8.28 -12.33 5.38
C ASP A 366 9.19 -13.04 6.40
N LEU A 367 10.37 -13.48 5.96
CA LEU A 367 11.41 -14.11 6.76
C LEU A 367 12.77 -13.40 6.60
N PRO A 368 13.61 -13.41 7.65
CA PRO A 368 14.92 -12.80 7.60
C PRO A 368 15.92 -13.55 6.71
N TYR A 369 17.01 -12.86 6.38
CA TYR A 369 18.21 -13.42 5.77
C TYR A 369 19.01 -14.23 6.81
N ALA A 370 18.45 -15.38 7.17
CA ALA A 370 18.95 -16.31 8.18
C ALA A 370 18.82 -17.76 7.69
N LYS A 371 19.78 -18.62 8.05
CA LYS A 371 19.91 -19.99 7.55
C LYS A 371 18.66 -20.85 7.81
N PHE A 372 17.94 -20.59 8.90
CA PHE A 372 16.74 -21.34 9.28
C PHE A 372 15.55 -21.18 8.30
N GLN A 373 15.49 -20.08 7.53
CA GLN A 373 14.37 -19.80 6.61
C GLN A 373 14.19 -20.88 5.54
N LYS A 374 15.27 -21.60 5.19
CA LYS A 374 15.22 -22.80 4.33
C LYS A 374 14.18 -23.83 4.82
N CYS A 375 14.03 -23.98 6.13
CA CYS A 375 13.12 -24.92 6.78
C CYS A 375 11.74 -24.33 7.13
N LYS A 376 11.38 -23.18 6.56
CA LYS A 376 10.05 -22.55 6.66
C LYS A 376 9.46 -22.28 5.27
N SER A 377 8.16 -22.05 5.21
CA SER A 377 7.53 -21.42 4.05
C SER A 377 7.84 -19.92 4.05
N ALA A 378 8.01 -19.32 2.87
CA ALA A 378 8.35 -17.90 2.76
C ALA A 378 7.66 -17.25 1.56
N MET A 379 7.31 -15.98 1.70
CA MET A 379 6.82 -15.10 0.65
C MET A 379 7.72 -13.87 0.54
N ALA A 380 8.03 -13.46 -0.69
CA ALA A 380 8.57 -12.15 -0.99
C ALA A 380 7.73 -11.47 -2.07
N VAL A 381 7.49 -10.17 -1.88
CA VAL A 381 6.69 -9.34 -2.79
C VAL A 381 7.60 -8.22 -3.28
N CYS A 382 7.89 -8.25 -4.57
CA CYS A 382 8.80 -7.35 -5.28
C CYS A 382 8.01 -6.42 -6.19
N ILE A 383 8.39 -5.15 -6.24
CA ILE A 383 7.74 -4.09 -7.02
C ILE A 383 8.81 -3.45 -7.89
N LYS A 384 8.50 -3.20 -9.17
CA LYS A 384 9.45 -2.57 -10.10
C LYS A 384 9.04 -1.13 -10.46
N ASN A 385 9.76 -0.16 -9.90
CA ASN A 385 9.71 1.25 -10.29
C ASN A 385 11.06 1.92 -9.95
N VAL A 386 11.65 2.59 -10.94
CA VAL A 386 12.96 3.26 -10.80
C VAL A 386 12.88 4.48 -9.87
N ASN A 387 11.76 5.21 -9.88
CA ASN A 387 11.63 6.46 -9.16
C ASN A 387 11.36 6.20 -7.66
N ASP A 388 10.35 5.39 -7.34
CA ASP A 388 9.92 5.16 -5.96
C ASP A 388 11.00 4.46 -5.10
N PHE A 389 11.79 3.57 -5.70
CA PHE A 389 12.73 2.71 -4.96
C PHE A 389 14.18 3.23 -4.92
N ALA A 390 14.43 4.38 -5.56
CA ALA A 390 15.64 5.18 -5.34
C ALA A 390 15.86 5.52 -3.85
N HIS A 391 14.78 5.70 -3.06
CA HIS A 391 14.87 5.92 -1.62
C HIS A 391 15.48 4.73 -0.88
N PHE A 392 15.00 3.50 -1.13
CA PHE A 392 15.59 2.30 -0.53
C PHE A 392 17.01 2.02 -1.08
N SER A 393 17.29 2.39 -2.33
CA SER A 393 18.65 2.36 -2.90
C SER A 393 19.62 3.28 -2.15
N LYS A 394 19.19 4.49 -1.76
CA LYS A 394 19.95 5.46 -0.95
C LYS A 394 20.15 4.98 0.49
N ILE A 395 19.12 4.39 1.10
CA ILE A 395 19.19 3.77 2.44
C ILE A 395 20.20 2.60 2.44
N ALA A 396 20.16 1.74 1.42
CA ALA A 396 21.06 0.61 1.23
C ALA A 396 22.45 1.00 0.66
N SER A 397 22.94 2.21 0.90
CA SER A 397 24.21 2.71 0.34
C SER A 397 25.46 2.07 0.97
N GLN A 398 25.40 1.69 2.25
CA GLN A 398 26.51 1.02 2.93
C GLN A 398 26.26 -0.49 3.07
N VAL A 399 27.23 -1.30 2.64
CA VAL A 399 27.15 -2.77 2.68
C VAL A 399 28.35 -3.42 3.36
N ALA A 400 28.15 -4.64 3.87
CA ALA A 400 29.18 -5.50 4.41
C ALA A 400 29.96 -6.18 3.27
N THR A 401 31.29 -6.24 3.41
CA THR A 401 32.21 -6.91 2.48
C THR A 401 31.86 -8.39 2.31
N CYS A 402 32.04 -8.93 1.11
CA CYS A 402 31.90 -10.36 0.84
C CYS A 402 32.93 -11.21 1.60
N THR A 403 32.55 -12.46 1.85
CA THR A 403 33.36 -13.48 2.56
C THR A 403 33.19 -14.87 1.91
#